data_AF-A0A3N1XGC3-F1
#
_entry.id   AF-A0A3N1XGC3-F1
#
_cell.length_a   1.000
_cell.length_b   1.000
_cell.length_c   1.000
_cell.angle_alpha   90.00
_cell.angle_beta   90.00
_cell.angle_gamma   90.00
#
_symmetry.space_group_name_H-M   'P 1'
#
loop_
_entity.id
_entity.type
_entity.pdbx_description
1 polymer ?
#
loop_
_entity_poly.entity_id
_entity_poly.type
_entity_poly.pdbx_seq_one_letter_code
_entity_poly.pdbx_strand_id
1 'polypeptide(L)'
;MKHVNKNLTPGQADDMAVQLEQEIVEILLQEGGMHERDAALQATVLVKGLRERLGGQRLGTRGLYIPAPDKSSRDEAIRQEWNGKNRRELMRKYNVRRSRFYEIIKGKPNQVVVALSHLCPVSSHETGQEKQ
;
A
#
# COMPACT_ATOMS: atom_id res chain seq x y z
N MET A 1 -19.04 -13.32 -4.97
CA MET A 1 -18.47 -11.97 -5.23
C MET A 1 -16.98 -12.00 -4.95
N LYS A 2 -16.13 -11.81 -5.96
CA LYS A 2 -14.67 -11.79 -5.77
C LYS A 2 -14.30 -10.41 -5.21
N HIS A 3 -13.91 -10.34 -3.94
CA HIS A 3 -13.35 -9.12 -3.37
C HIS A 3 -12.03 -8.82 -4.10
N VAL A 4 -12.06 -7.83 -5.00
CA VAL A 4 -10.85 -7.28 -5.60
C VAL A 4 -10.15 -6.48 -4.50
N ASN A 5 -9.24 -7.12 -3.77
CA ASN A 5 -8.31 -6.43 -2.88
C ASN A 5 -7.37 -5.58 -3.74
N LYS A 6 -7.72 -4.30 -3.93
CA LYS A 6 -6.81 -3.28 -4.45
C LYS A 6 -5.66 -3.12 -3.47
N ASN A 7 -4.54 -3.78 -3.74
CA ASN A 7 -3.29 -3.58 -3.01
C ASN A 7 -2.62 -2.32 -3.58
N LEU A 8 -2.48 -1.28 -2.75
CA LEU A 8 -1.83 -0.01 -3.11
C LEU A 8 -0.34 -0.17 -3.36
N THR A 9 0.23 0.61 -4.29
CA THR A 9 1.69 0.68 -4.48
C THR A 9 2.34 1.41 -3.29
N PRO A 10 3.66 1.23 -3.04
CA PRO A 10 4.35 1.95 -1.97
C PRO A 10 4.19 3.47 -2.09
N GLY A 11 4.38 4.04 -3.29
CA GLY A 11 4.17 5.47 -3.53
C GLY A 11 2.74 5.90 -3.23
N GLN A 12 1.73 5.13 -3.65
CA GLN A 12 0.33 5.43 -3.32
C GLN A 12 0.04 5.30 -1.82
N ALA A 13 0.69 4.37 -1.12
CA ALA A 13 0.54 4.24 0.33
C ALA A 13 1.15 5.43 1.07
N ASP A 14 2.26 5.99 0.56
CA ASP A 14 2.88 7.18 1.13
C ASP A 14 2.08 8.44 0.81
N ASP A 15 1.58 8.60 -0.43
CA ASP A 15 0.67 9.69 -0.79
C ASP A 15 -0.60 9.67 0.09
N MET A 16 -1.19 8.49 0.31
CA MET A 16 -2.33 8.33 1.22
C MET A 16 -1.97 8.59 2.68
N ALA A 17 -0.74 8.30 3.10
CA ALA A 17 -0.30 8.61 4.46
C ALA A 17 -0.18 10.13 4.67
N VAL A 18 0.32 10.84 3.66
CA VAL A 18 0.36 12.31 3.66
C VAL A 18 -1.05 12.89 3.69
N GLN A 19 -1.98 12.35 2.89
CA GLN A 19 -3.39 12.78 2.92
C GLN A 19 -4.03 12.56 4.30
N LEU A 20 -3.81 11.40 4.91
CA LEU A 20 -4.30 11.11 6.25
C LEU A 20 -3.70 12.05 7.31
N GLU A 21 -2.42 12.42 7.16
CA GLU A 21 -1.77 13.39 8.03
C GLU A 21 -2.42 14.77 7.91
N GLN A 22 -2.65 15.25 6.68
CA GLN A 22 -3.34 16.52 6.42
C GLN A 22 -4.75 16.53 7.01
N GLU A 23 -5.51 15.46 6.83
CA GLU A 23 -6.86 15.32 7.40
C GLU A 23 -6.85 15.39 8.94
N ILE A 24 -5.86 14.74 9.58
CA ILE A 24 -5.71 14.81 11.04
C ILE A 24 -5.30 16.21 11.48
N VAL A 25 -4.42 16.91 10.75
CA VAL A 25 -4.09 18.31 11.04
C VAL A 25 -5.35 19.18 11.02
N GLU A 26 -6.17 19.05 9.97
CA GLU A 26 -7.42 19.82 9.85
C GLU A 26 -8.36 19.57 11.03
N ILE A 27 -8.53 18.30 11.44
CA ILE A 27 -9.35 17.96 12.62
C ILE A 27 -8.78 18.61 13.89
N LEU A 28 -7.46 18.54 14.10
CA LEU A 28 -6.82 19.10 15.29
C LEU A 28 -6.92 20.64 15.34
N LEU A 29 -6.90 21.29 14.18
CA LEU A 29 -7.11 22.74 14.06
C LEU A 29 -8.57 23.12 14.34
N GLN A 30 -9.52 22.48 13.66
CA GLN A 30 -10.94 22.86 13.68
C GLN A 30 -11.65 22.42 14.96
N GLU A 31 -11.46 21.16 15.36
CA GLU A 31 -12.16 20.55 16.49
C GLU A 31 -11.33 20.61 17.77
N GLY A 32 -10.00 20.50 17.64
CA GLY A 32 -9.08 20.53 18.77
C GLY A 32 -8.67 21.93 19.23
N GLY A 33 -8.88 22.96 18.39
CA GLY A 33 -8.44 24.33 18.66
C GLY A 33 -6.91 24.46 18.80
N MET A 34 -6.15 23.52 18.26
CA MET A 34 -4.69 23.52 18.35
C MET A 34 -4.07 24.59 17.43
N HIS A 35 -2.91 25.10 17.83
CA HIS A 35 -2.11 25.93 16.94
C HIS A 35 -1.47 25.08 15.83
N GLU A 36 -1.40 25.60 14.61
CA GLU A 36 -0.98 24.87 13.39
C GLU A 36 0.32 24.07 13.57
N ARG A 37 1.33 24.70 14.18
CA ARG A 37 2.63 24.06 14.41
C ARG A 37 2.54 22.83 15.31
N ASP A 38 1.70 22.88 16.35
CA ASP A 38 1.52 21.77 17.29
C ASP A 38 0.61 20.70 16.69
N ALA A 39 -0.41 21.10 15.92
CA ALA A 39 -1.29 20.19 15.19
C ALA A 39 -0.49 19.32 14.19
N ALA A 40 0.43 19.93 13.44
CA ALA A 40 1.30 19.21 12.50
C ALA A 40 2.17 18.16 13.22
N LEU A 41 2.84 18.54 14.32
CA LEU A 41 3.67 17.62 15.10
C LEU A 41 2.86 16.44 15.66
N GLN A 42 1.66 16.71 16.18
CA GLN A 42 0.79 15.66 16.71
C GLN A 42 0.27 14.74 15.60
N ALA A 43 -0.12 15.29 14.44
CA ALA A 43 -0.59 14.51 13.30
C ALA A 43 0.49 13.54 12.82
N THR A 44 1.74 13.98 12.67
CA THR A 44 2.86 13.10 12.28
C THR A 44 3.02 11.92 13.24
N VAL A 45 2.99 12.17 14.56
CA VAL A 45 3.14 11.13 15.58
C VAL A 45 1.97 10.15 15.56
N LEU A 46 0.74 10.65 15.41
CA LEU A 46 -0.47 9.84 15.34
C LEU A 46 -0.47 8.96 14.09
N VAL A 47 -0.22 9.52 12.90
CA VAL A 47 -0.14 8.75 11.66
C VAL A 47 0.94 7.68 11.76
N LYS A 48 2.14 8.01 12.26
CA LYS A 48 3.20 7.03 12.45
C LYS A 48 2.74 5.86 13.35
N GLY A 49 2.18 6.16 14.52
CA GLY A 49 1.69 5.14 15.44
C GLY A 49 0.55 4.29 14.84
N LEU A 50 -0.35 4.91 14.08
CA LEU A 50 -1.45 4.23 13.39
C LEU A 50 -0.92 3.30 12.29
N ARG A 51 0.01 3.76 11.46
CA ARG A 51 0.62 2.94 10.39
C ARG A 51 1.38 1.75 10.97
N GLU A 52 2.10 1.93 12.07
CA GLU A 52 2.85 0.85 12.72
C GLU A 52 1.95 -0.24 13.32
N ARG A 53 0.86 0.16 13.98
CA ARG A 53 -0.02 -0.77 14.72
C ARG A 53 -1.14 -1.35 13.86
N LEU A 54 -1.70 -0.55 12.97
CA LEU A 54 -2.94 -0.84 12.23
C LEU A 54 -2.75 -0.78 10.71
N GLY A 55 -1.54 -0.54 10.21
CA GLY A 55 -1.25 -0.47 8.79
C GLY A 55 -1.73 -1.71 8.01
N GLY A 56 -2.46 -1.48 6.93
CA GLY A 56 -3.08 -2.52 6.11
C GLY A 56 -4.47 -2.96 6.58
N GLN A 57 -4.98 -2.42 7.70
CA GLN A 57 -6.33 -2.68 8.19
C GLN A 57 -7.33 -1.62 7.70
N ARG A 58 -8.61 -2.01 7.66
CA ARG A 58 -9.73 -1.10 7.48
C ARG A 58 -10.42 -0.89 8.82
N LEU A 59 -10.55 0.36 9.25
CA LEU A 59 -11.25 0.75 10.46
C LEU A 59 -12.70 1.12 10.16
N GLY A 60 -13.60 0.62 11.01
CA GLY A 60 -15.03 0.88 10.95
C GLY A 60 -15.76 0.20 9.79
N THR A 61 -17.08 0.15 9.89
CA THR A 61 -17.96 -0.47 8.88
C THR A 61 -17.88 0.25 7.52
N ARG A 62 -17.53 1.54 7.52
CA ARG A 62 -17.35 2.37 6.32
C ARG A 62 -15.94 2.30 5.71
N GLY A 63 -14.99 1.67 6.40
CA GLY A 63 -13.75 1.18 5.79
C GLY A 63 -12.64 2.21 5.56
N LEU A 64 -12.34 3.04 6.55
CA LEU A 64 -11.14 3.89 6.51
C LEU A 64 -9.88 3.01 6.47
N TYR A 65 -9.13 3.07 5.39
CA TYR A 65 -7.92 2.27 5.22
C TYR A 65 -6.70 2.99 5.81
N ILE A 66 -5.94 2.31 6.68
CA ILE A 66 -4.67 2.83 7.18
C ILE A 66 -3.53 2.34 6.28
N PRO A 67 -2.75 3.24 5.65
CA PRO A 67 -1.66 2.85 4.78
C PRO A 67 -0.55 2.15 5.56
N ALA A 68 -0.22 0.91 5.19
CA ALA A 68 0.91 0.21 5.78
C ALA A 68 2.24 0.95 5.49
N PRO A 69 3.23 0.89 6.41
CA PRO A 69 4.57 1.37 6.10
C PRO A 69 5.18 0.54 4.98
N ASP A 70 6.03 1.15 4.16
CA ASP A 70 6.77 0.42 3.15
C ASP A 70 7.64 -0.66 3.81
N LYS A 71 7.60 -1.87 3.23
CA LYS A 71 8.35 -3.04 3.72
C LYS A 71 9.45 -3.44 2.75
N SER A 72 9.67 -2.65 1.70
CA SER A 72 10.61 -2.98 0.62
C SER A 72 12.04 -3.09 1.12
N SER A 73 12.50 -2.20 2.02
CA SER A 73 13.84 -2.30 2.63
C SER A 73 14.05 -3.59 3.43
N ARG A 74 13.02 -4.02 4.18
CA ARG A 74 13.05 -5.29 4.92
C ARG A 74 13.10 -6.48 3.97
N ASP A 75 12.24 -6.46 2.95
CA ASP A 75 12.16 -7.53 1.97
C ASP A 75 13.47 -7.65 1.17
N GLU A 76 14.16 -6.55 0.88
CA GLU A 76 15.52 -6.53 0.30
C GLU A 76 16.58 -7.10 1.25
N ALA A 77 16.58 -6.69 2.53
CA ALA A 77 17.50 -7.24 3.52
C ALA A 77 17.34 -8.77 3.67
N ILE A 78 16.11 -9.27 3.62
CA ILE A 78 15.83 -10.71 3.64
C ILE A 78 16.44 -11.41 2.41
N ARG A 79 16.42 -10.80 1.22
CA ARG A 79 17.02 -11.37 0.01
C ARG A 79 18.55 -11.40 0.11
N GLN A 80 19.15 -10.33 0.61
CA GLN A 80 20.60 -10.21 0.76
C GLN A 80 21.15 -11.20 1.81
N GLU A 81 20.43 -11.39 2.92
CA GLU A 81 20.87 -12.31 3.99
C GLU A 81 20.51 -13.78 3.72
N TRP A 82 19.75 -14.09 2.68
CA TRP A 82 19.30 -15.45 2.40
C TRP A 82 20.41 -16.33 1.81
N ASN A 83 20.77 -17.40 2.53
CA ASN A 83 21.84 -18.33 2.12
C ASN A 83 21.32 -19.71 1.64
N GLY A 84 20.02 -19.85 1.42
CA GLY A 84 19.39 -21.12 1.01
C GLY A 84 18.97 -22.05 2.17
N LYS A 85 19.51 -21.85 3.39
CA LYS A 85 19.28 -22.74 4.54
C LYS A 85 18.83 -22.02 5.82
N ASN A 86 19.15 -20.73 5.99
CA ASN A 86 18.88 -19.93 7.20
C ASN A 86 17.43 -19.42 7.36
N ARG A 87 16.43 -20.20 6.92
CA ARG A 87 15.05 -19.69 6.75
C ARG A 87 14.42 -19.35 8.09
N ARG A 88 14.57 -20.27 9.05
CA ARG A 88 13.99 -20.14 10.40
C ARG A 88 14.56 -18.93 11.12
N GLU A 89 15.85 -18.65 10.93
CA GLU A 89 16.54 -17.52 11.54
C GLU A 89 16.02 -16.20 10.97
N LEU A 90 15.97 -16.05 9.65
CA LEU A 90 15.46 -14.84 9.02
C LEU A 90 13.97 -14.60 9.31
N MET A 91 13.14 -15.65 9.32
CA MET A 91 11.73 -15.52 9.70
C MET A 91 11.56 -14.99 11.13
N ARG A 92 12.41 -15.44 12.07
CA ARG A 92 12.40 -14.96 13.46
C ARG A 92 12.95 -13.53 13.57
N LYS A 93 14.07 -13.24 12.90
CA LYS A 93 14.75 -11.94 12.90
C LYS A 93 13.84 -10.82 12.37
N TYR A 94 13.15 -11.07 11.26
CA TYR A 94 12.32 -10.08 10.58
C TYR A 94 10.81 -10.21 10.88
N ASN A 95 10.43 -11.12 11.78
CA ASN A 95 9.06 -11.42 12.16
C ASN A 95 8.12 -11.64 10.95
N VAL A 96 8.50 -12.57 10.05
CA VAL A 96 7.79 -12.83 8.81
C VAL A 96 7.22 -14.24 8.79
N ARG A 97 5.96 -14.37 8.36
CA ARG A 97 5.30 -15.67 8.18
C ARG A 97 5.95 -16.45 7.03
N ARG A 98 5.87 -17.80 7.09
CA ARG A 98 6.48 -18.71 6.11
C ARG A 98 6.04 -18.43 4.67
N SER A 99 4.75 -18.22 4.44
CA SER A 99 4.21 -17.90 3.12
C SER A 99 4.85 -16.64 2.55
N ARG A 100 4.87 -15.56 3.35
CA ARG A 100 5.46 -14.28 2.97
C ARG A 100 6.97 -14.37 2.72
N PHE A 101 7.70 -15.16 3.51
CA PHE A 101 9.12 -15.39 3.26
C PHE A 101 9.37 -15.96 1.85
N TYR A 102 8.60 -16.96 1.44
CA TYR A 102 8.76 -17.55 0.10
C TYR A 102 8.34 -16.59 -1.03
N GLU A 103 7.37 -15.70 -0.80
CA GLU A 103 7.04 -14.64 -1.76
C GLU A 103 8.23 -13.70 -2.00
N ILE A 104 8.87 -13.26 -0.90
CA ILE A 104 10.03 -12.37 -0.92
C ILE A 104 11.21 -12.99 -1.68
N ILE A 105 11.53 -14.26 -1.39
CA ILE A 105 12.65 -14.99 -2.02
C ILE A 105 12.40 -15.36 -3.47
N LYS A 106 11.17 -15.73 -3.84
CA LYS A 106 10.85 -16.08 -5.24
C LYS A 106 10.95 -14.90 -6.20
N GLY A 107 11.32 -13.71 -5.71
CA GLY A 107 11.38 -12.51 -6.51
C GLY A 107 10.04 -12.24 -7.18
N LYS A 108 8.94 -12.75 -6.61
CA LYS A 108 7.64 -12.17 -6.91
C LYS A 108 7.72 -10.83 -6.18
N PRO A 109 7.97 -9.69 -6.85
CA PRO A 109 7.48 -8.46 -6.29
C PRO A 109 6.03 -8.77 -5.92
N ASN A 110 5.59 -8.32 -4.75
CA ASN A 110 4.17 -8.28 -4.47
C ASN A 110 3.53 -7.68 -5.73
N GLN A 111 2.88 -8.49 -6.59
CA GLN A 111 2.86 -8.22 -8.02
C GLN A 111 2.30 -6.81 -8.23
N VAL A 112 3.22 -5.88 -8.49
CA VAL A 112 2.93 -4.55 -8.97
C VAL A 112 2.54 -4.84 -10.41
N VAL A 113 1.24 -5.07 -10.64
CA VAL A 113 0.74 -5.38 -11.98
C VAL A 113 0.87 -4.09 -12.77
N VAL A 114 2.00 -3.95 -13.46
CA VAL A 114 2.19 -2.96 -14.52
C VAL A 114 1.29 -3.40 -15.66
N ALA A 115 0.06 -2.92 -15.69
CA ALA A 115 -0.71 -2.88 -16.91
C ALA A 115 -0.36 -1.55 -17.60
N LEU A 116 0.69 -1.61 -18.43
CA LEU A 116 0.95 -0.60 -19.44
C LEU A 116 -0.32 -0.49 -20.29
N SER A 117 -0.92 0.69 -20.30
CA SER A 117 -1.99 1.07 -21.20
C SER A 117 -1.48 0.99 -22.64
N HIS A 118 -1.49 -0.20 -23.23
CA HIS A 118 -1.53 -0.33 -24.68
C HIS A 118 -2.93 0.08 -25.09
N LEU A 119 -3.02 1.33 -25.55
CA LEU A 119 -4.02 1.79 -26.49
C LEU A 119 -4.13 0.73 -27.60
N CYS A 120 -5.16 -0.12 -27.54
CA CYS A 120 -5.57 -0.84 -28.73
C CYS A 120 -6.47 0.06 -29.55
N PRO A 121 -6.29 0.10 -30.88
CA PRO A 121 -6.78 1.13 -31.75
C PRO A 121 -8.28 0.95 -31.98
N VAL A 122 -8.97 2.06 -32.18
CA VAL A 122 -10.31 2.08 -32.77
C VAL A 122 -10.23 1.31 -34.09
N SER A 123 -10.90 0.17 -34.16
CA SER A 123 -10.99 -0.64 -35.38
C SER A 123 -11.85 0.11 -36.40
N SER A 124 -11.22 0.67 -37.41
CA SER A 124 -11.87 1.04 -38.67
C SER A 124 -12.46 -0.22 -39.29
N HIS A 125 -13.74 -0.18 -39.66
CA HIS A 125 -14.25 -0.73 -40.91
C HIS A 125 -15.66 -0.19 -41.15
N GLU A 126 -15.74 0.86 -41.97
CA GLU A 126 -16.81 1.01 -42.95
C GLU A 126 -16.94 -0.29 -43.75
N THR A 127 -18.18 -0.77 -43.96
CA THR A 127 -18.81 -0.88 -45.29
C THR A 127 -20.31 -1.12 -45.14
N GLY A 128 -21.12 -0.49 -46.01
CA GLY A 128 -22.59 -0.57 -45.99
C GLY A 128 -23.23 -1.73 -46.75
N GLN A 129 -24.51 -1.51 -47.10
CA GLN A 129 -25.48 -2.32 -47.86
C GLN A 129 -26.27 -3.36 -47.03
N GLU A 130 -27.55 -3.69 -47.26
CA GLU A 130 -28.72 -3.13 -47.97
C GLU A 130 -29.85 -4.19 -47.76
N LYS A 131 -31.14 -3.77 -47.73
CA LYS A 131 -32.38 -4.59 -47.83
C LYS A 131 -32.75 -5.45 -46.60
N GLN A 132 -33.99 -5.53 -46.15
CA GLN A 132 -35.29 -5.53 -46.84
C GLN A 132 -36.33 -4.64 -46.17
#